data_AF-A0A9X0JJX6-F1
#
_entry.id   AF-A0A9X0JJX6-F1
#
_cell.length_a   1.000
_cell.length_b   1.000
_cell.length_c   1.000
_cell.angle_alpha   90.00
_cell.angle_beta   90.00
_cell.angle_gamma   90.00
#
_symmetry.space_group_name_H-M   'P 1'
#
loop_
_entity.id
_entity.type
_entity.pdbx_description
1 polymer ?
#
loop_
_entity_poly.entity_id
_entity_poly.type
_entity_poly.pdbx_seq_one_letter_code
_entity_poly.pdbx_strand_id
1 'polypeptide(L)'
;MSRPIAPTPVAAQVNVDPLLLDSYLLVIELRQGGSVQDGDALRDLCARQVVEVGAALKKAGVSQRNVDHISYAQCALLDETVLACGDEATRAQWAQEPLQARYFARHQAGKFLYEEMRDVLREPSPDLCVLTVYHRVLMLGFLGRYSETTDPERQQLVDALNERVPPLALDQALPTLIDARGRGPVPAWLRAPLLHLLVVGGLLAGLWWLLDSHLTALVASLLIERV
;
A
#
# COMPACT_ATOMS: atom_id res chain seq x y z
N MET A 1 15.27 -41.99 36.56
CA MET A 1 15.74 -41.64 35.20
C MET A 1 14.55 -41.09 34.43
N SER A 2 14.36 -39.78 34.45
CA SER A 2 13.22 -39.12 33.79
C SER A 2 13.54 -38.94 32.31
N ARG A 3 12.71 -39.51 31.43
CA ARG A 3 12.80 -39.30 29.98
C ARG A 3 12.57 -37.81 29.67
N PRO A 4 13.39 -37.17 28.82
CA PRO A 4 13.08 -35.84 28.30
C PRO A 4 11.83 -35.93 27.40
N ILE A 5 10.85 -35.08 27.68
CA ILE A 5 9.66 -34.88 26.84
C ILE A 5 10.15 -34.18 25.57
N ALA A 6 10.02 -34.83 24.42
CA ALA A 6 10.29 -34.19 23.14
C ALA A 6 9.31 -33.02 22.95
N PRO A 7 9.76 -31.85 22.46
CA PRO A 7 8.85 -30.75 22.16
C PRO A 7 7.84 -31.22 21.11
N THR A 8 6.56 -31.04 21.42
CA THR A 8 5.44 -31.25 20.50
C THR A 8 5.69 -30.42 19.23
N PRO A 9 5.52 -30.96 18.01
CA PRO A 9 5.69 -30.16 16.80
C PRO A 9 4.65 -29.05 16.83
N VAL A 10 5.08 -27.79 16.88
CA VAL A 10 4.21 -26.65 16.59
C VAL A 10 3.71 -26.89 15.16
N ALA A 11 2.40 -27.09 14.99
CA ALA A 11 1.80 -27.28 13.67
C ALA A 11 2.30 -26.14 12.76
N ALA A 12 2.87 -26.50 11.60
CA ALA A 12 3.36 -25.53 10.65
C ALA A 12 2.22 -24.57 10.29
N GLN A 13 2.34 -23.32 10.71
CA GLN A 13 1.31 -22.32 10.52
C GLN A 13 1.17 -22.02 9.03
N VAL A 14 -0.08 -21.97 8.55
CA VAL A 14 -0.37 -21.67 7.14
C VAL A 14 0.18 -20.29 6.80
N ASN A 15 1.06 -20.20 5.81
CA ASN A 15 1.50 -18.92 5.28
C ASN A 15 0.44 -18.36 4.33
N VAL A 16 -0.22 -17.28 4.73
CA VAL A 16 -1.29 -16.64 3.95
C VAL A 16 -0.79 -15.70 2.87
N ASP A 17 0.42 -15.15 3.02
CA ASP A 17 0.95 -14.14 2.09
C ASP A 17 1.00 -14.65 0.63
N PRO A 18 1.45 -15.90 0.33
CA PRO A 18 1.42 -16.44 -1.03
C PRO A 18 0.01 -16.65 -1.59
N LEU A 19 -0.98 -16.92 -0.73
CA LEU A 19 -2.36 -17.13 -1.18
C LEU A 19 -2.98 -15.83 -1.64
N LEU A 20 -2.66 -14.71 -0.98
CA LEU A 20 -3.21 -13.39 -1.27
C LEU A 20 -2.34 -12.55 -2.21
N LEU A 21 -1.20 -13.07 -2.66
CA LEU A 21 -0.21 -12.33 -3.44
C LEU A 21 -0.82 -11.66 -4.68
N ASP A 22 -1.66 -12.37 -5.43
CA ASP A 22 -2.30 -11.82 -6.63
C ASP A 22 -3.25 -10.67 -6.31
N SER A 23 -3.96 -10.71 -5.18
CA SER A 23 -4.78 -9.58 -4.72
C SER A 23 -3.92 -8.41 -4.26
N TYR A 24 -2.80 -8.66 -3.60
CA TYR A 24 -1.87 -7.60 -3.17
C TYR A 24 -1.24 -6.89 -4.38
N LEU A 25 -0.81 -7.65 -5.38
CA LEU A 25 -0.24 -7.10 -6.61
C LEU A 25 -1.27 -6.28 -7.39
N LEU A 26 -2.51 -6.77 -7.52
CA LEU A 26 -3.59 -6.02 -8.17
C LEU A 26 -3.86 -4.69 -7.46
N VAL A 27 -3.90 -4.69 -6.13
CA VAL A 27 -4.08 -3.46 -5.34
C VAL A 27 -2.95 -2.47 -5.58
N ILE A 28 -1.70 -2.95 -5.61
CA ILE A 28 -0.53 -2.11 -5.91
C ILE A 28 -0.63 -1.54 -7.33
N GLU A 29 -0.94 -2.36 -8.32
CA GLU A 29 -1.06 -1.95 -9.73
C GLU A 29 -2.11 -0.85 -9.92
N LEU A 30 -3.32 -1.04 -9.37
CA LEU A 30 -4.39 -0.04 -9.44
C LEU A 30 -4.00 1.28 -8.76
N ARG A 31 -3.34 1.21 -7.60
CA ARG A 31 -2.87 2.41 -6.88
C ARG A 31 -1.74 3.14 -7.60
N GLN A 32 -0.98 2.46 -8.46
CA GLN A 32 0.05 3.07 -9.32
C GLN A 32 -0.51 3.61 -10.65
N GLY A 33 -1.84 3.61 -10.82
CA GLY A 33 -2.49 4.13 -12.02
C GLY A 33 -2.67 3.09 -13.12
N GLY A 34 -2.58 1.80 -12.81
CA GLY A 34 -3.01 0.74 -13.71
C GLY A 34 -4.48 0.95 -14.09
N SER A 35 -4.74 1.09 -15.40
CA SER A 35 -6.10 1.26 -15.91
C SER A 35 -6.68 -0.11 -16.28
N VAL A 36 -7.88 -0.37 -15.79
CA VAL A 36 -8.68 -1.51 -16.22
C VAL A 36 -9.70 -1.00 -17.22
N GLN A 37 -9.58 -1.46 -18.46
CA GLN A 37 -10.46 -1.03 -19.56
C GLN A 37 -11.86 -1.66 -19.47
N ASP A 38 -12.04 -2.69 -18.65
CA ASP A 38 -13.26 -3.48 -18.51
C ASP A 38 -13.56 -3.77 -17.04
N GLY A 39 -14.50 -3.02 -16.47
CA GLY A 39 -14.93 -3.14 -15.07
C GLY A 39 -15.58 -4.50 -14.72
N ASP A 40 -16.19 -5.17 -15.69
CA ASP A 40 -16.75 -6.51 -15.49
C ASP A 40 -15.65 -7.55 -15.40
N ALA A 41 -14.65 -7.47 -16.30
CA ALA A 41 -13.49 -8.35 -16.23
C ALA A 41 -12.72 -8.19 -14.91
N LEU A 42 -12.60 -6.96 -14.40
CA LEU A 42 -12.00 -6.70 -13.08
C LEU A 42 -12.81 -7.34 -11.95
N ARG A 43 -14.14 -7.20 -12.00
CA ARG A 43 -15.02 -7.78 -10.98
C ARG A 43 -14.92 -9.30 -10.97
N ASP A 44 -14.92 -9.91 -12.13
CA ASP A 44 -14.77 -11.36 -12.28
C ASP A 44 -13.40 -11.83 -11.79
N LEU A 45 -12.33 -11.07 -12.07
CA LEU A 45 -11.00 -11.35 -11.53
C LEU A 45 -11.00 -11.32 -10.00
N CYS A 46 -11.48 -10.24 -9.39
CA CYS A 46 -11.52 -10.11 -7.93
C CYS A 46 -12.40 -11.17 -7.28
N ALA A 47 -13.56 -11.47 -7.87
CA ALA A 47 -14.48 -12.51 -7.39
C ALA A 47 -13.82 -13.90 -7.43
N ARG A 48 -13.11 -14.23 -8.51
CA ARG A 48 -12.33 -15.47 -8.61
C ARG A 48 -11.25 -15.55 -7.54
N GLN A 49 -10.45 -14.49 -7.37
CA GLN A 49 -9.40 -14.43 -6.34
C GLN A 49 -9.96 -14.67 -4.92
N VAL A 50 -11.08 -14.04 -4.55
CA VAL A 50 -11.70 -14.22 -3.23
C VAL A 50 -12.16 -15.68 -3.03
N VAL A 51 -12.78 -16.28 -4.04
CA VAL A 51 -13.25 -17.68 -3.97
C VAL A 51 -12.07 -18.65 -3.87
N GLU A 52 -11.02 -18.45 -4.68
CA GLU A 52 -9.84 -19.31 -4.70
C GLU A 52 -9.04 -19.22 -3.39
N VAL A 53 -8.82 -18.02 -2.87
CA VAL A 53 -8.18 -17.80 -1.57
C VAL A 53 -8.98 -18.47 -0.45
N GLY A 54 -10.30 -18.26 -0.42
CA GLY A 54 -11.16 -18.90 0.58
C GLY A 54 -11.09 -20.43 0.52
N ALA A 55 -11.09 -21.02 -0.68
CA ALA A 55 -10.95 -22.47 -0.86
C ALA A 55 -9.57 -22.98 -0.43
N ALA A 56 -8.49 -22.26 -0.76
CA ALA A 56 -7.12 -22.60 -0.39
C ALA A 56 -6.92 -22.57 1.13
N LEU A 57 -7.45 -21.56 1.82
CA LEU A 57 -7.40 -21.45 3.28
C LEU A 57 -8.15 -22.62 3.96
N LYS A 58 -9.34 -22.97 3.47
CA LYS A 58 -10.09 -24.14 3.98
C LYS A 58 -9.32 -25.44 3.77
N LYS A 59 -8.73 -25.63 2.59
CA LYS A 59 -7.88 -26.80 2.29
C LYS A 59 -6.65 -26.86 3.19
N ALA A 60 -6.11 -25.71 3.57
CA ALA A 60 -4.98 -25.59 4.50
C ALA A 60 -5.36 -25.77 5.97
N GLY A 61 -6.64 -26.02 6.29
CA GLY A 61 -7.12 -26.28 7.64
C GLY A 61 -7.47 -25.04 8.46
N VAL A 62 -7.54 -23.86 7.83
CA VAL A 62 -7.97 -22.63 8.50
C VAL A 62 -9.47 -22.73 8.85
N SER A 63 -9.83 -22.34 10.08
CA SER A 63 -11.22 -22.40 10.55
C SER A 63 -12.15 -21.53 9.70
N GLN A 64 -13.42 -21.90 9.55
CA GLN A 64 -14.38 -21.12 8.75
C GLN A 64 -14.47 -19.65 9.23
N ARG A 65 -14.44 -19.42 10.55
CA ARG A 65 -14.40 -18.07 11.12
C ARG A 65 -13.20 -17.26 10.62
N ASN A 66 -12.01 -17.86 10.62
CA ASN A 66 -10.79 -17.17 10.20
C ASN A 66 -10.75 -16.97 8.67
N VAL A 67 -11.31 -17.92 7.90
CA VAL A 67 -11.55 -17.74 6.46
C VAL A 67 -12.47 -16.55 6.21
N ASP A 68 -13.54 -16.38 7.00
CA ASP A 68 -14.47 -15.26 6.86
C ASP A 68 -13.79 -13.92 7.20
N HIS A 69 -13.01 -13.86 8.28
CA HIS A 69 -12.23 -12.65 8.63
C HIS A 69 -11.25 -12.27 7.50
N ILE A 70 -10.49 -13.24 6.97
CA ILE A 70 -9.52 -13.01 5.90
C ILE A 70 -10.21 -12.57 4.60
N SER A 71 -11.25 -13.30 4.20
CA SER A 71 -12.00 -13.02 2.96
C SER A 71 -12.69 -11.66 3.04
N TYR A 72 -13.20 -11.28 4.21
CA TYR A 72 -13.77 -9.96 4.42
C TYR A 72 -12.74 -8.84 4.27
N ALA A 73 -11.56 -9.00 4.88
CA ALA A 73 -10.48 -8.03 4.78
C ALA A 73 -9.98 -7.87 3.33
N GLN A 74 -9.89 -8.98 2.59
CA GLN A 74 -9.56 -8.99 1.16
C GLN A 74 -10.59 -8.21 0.35
N CYS A 75 -11.90 -8.51 0.52
CA CYS A 75 -12.97 -7.78 -0.16
C CYS A 75 -12.94 -6.29 0.17
N ALA A 76 -12.78 -5.92 1.44
CA ALA A 76 -12.73 -4.52 1.87
C ALA A 76 -11.59 -3.74 1.20
N LEU A 77 -10.40 -4.35 1.13
CA LEU A 77 -9.24 -3.75 0.47
C LEU A 77 -9.47 -3.58 -1.03
N LEU A 78 -9.99 -4.61 -1.70
CA LEU A 78 -10.27 -4.58 -3.14
C LEU A 78 -11.34 -3.54 -3.47
N ASP A 79 -12.45 -3.55 -2.74
CA ASP A 79 -13.56 -2.61 -2.92
C ASP A 79 -13.10 -1.16 -2.74
N GLU A 80 -12.38 -0.85 -1.66
CA GLU A 80 -11.86 0.50 -1.46
C GLU A 80 -10.90 0.92 -2.57
N THR A 81 -10.03 0.01 -3.00
CA THR A 81 -9.03 0.31 -4.03
C THR A 81 -9.70 0.59 -5.38
N VAL A 82 -10.67 -0.23 -5.79
CA VAL A 82 -11.40 -0.01 -7.06
C VAL A 82 -12.23 1.28 -6.99
N LEU A 83 -12.91 1.53 -5.87
CA LEU A 83 -13.70 2.74 -5.69
C LEU A 83 -12.85 4.02 -5.64
N ALA A 84 -11.59 3.92 -5.21
CA ALA A 84 -10.66 5.04 -5.16
C ALA A 84 -9.93 5.27 -6.50
N CYS A 85 -9.53 4.21 -7.20
CA CYS A 85 -8.63 4.29 -8.36
C CYS A 85 -9.32 4.08 -9.72
N GLY A 86 -10.52 3.48 -9.76
CA GLY A 86 -11.24 3.22 -11.00
C GLY A 86 -11.67 4.49 -11.73
N ASP A 87 -11.95 4.36 -13.03
CA ASP A 87 -12.61 5.42 -13.78
C ASP A 87 -14.09 5.56 -13.36
N GLU A 88 -14.76 6.60 -13.84
CA GLU A 88 -16.13 6.91 -13.43
C GLU A 88 -17.10 5.75 -13.73
N ALA A 89 -16.97 5.10 -14.88
CA ALA A 89 -17.81 3.99 -15.29
C ALA A 89 -17.60 2.76 -14.39
N THR A 90 -16.35 2.37 -14.16
CA THR A 90 -15.99 1.24 -13.30
C THR A 90 -16.45 1.49 -11.87
N ARG A 91 -16.23 2.69 -11.33
CA ARG A 91 -16.65 3.06 -9.97
C ARG A 91 -18.17 3.02 -9.81
N ALA A 92 -18.91 3.60 -10.77
CA ALA A 92 -20.37 3.62 -10.74
C ALA A 92 -20.95 2.20 -10.79
N GLN A 93 -20.36 1.33 -11.61
CA GLN A 93 -20.75 -0.06 -11.69
C GLN A 93 -20.36 -0.83 -10.42
N TRP A 94 -19.17 -0.58 -9.86
CA TRP A 94 -18.69 -1.24 -8.65
C TRP A 94 -19.55 -0.92 -7.43
N ALA A 95 -19.98 0.34 -7.30
CA ALA A 95 -20.80 0.82 -6.20
C ALA A 95 -22.19 0.17 -6.12
N GLN A 96 -22.70 -0.41 -7.22
CA GLN A 96 -24.00 -1.10 -7.22
C GLN A 96 -23.97 -2.40 -6.39
N GLU A 97 -22.88 -3.15 -6.49
CA GLU A 97 -22.69 -4.40 -5.77
C GLU A 97 -21.19 -4.63 -5.49
N PRO A 98 -20.62 -4.01 -4.45
CA PRO A 98 -19.24 -4.28 -4.04
C PRO A 98 -19.09 -5.73 -3.54
N LEU A 99 -17.86 -6.25 -3.51
CA LEU A 99 -17.58 -7.62 -3.08
C LEU A 99 -18.03 -7.87 -1.64
N GLN A 100 -17.86 -6.88 -0.76
CA GLN A 100 -18.37 -6.93 0.62
C GLN A 100 -19.89 -7.13 0.65
N ALA A 101 -20.66 -6.45 -0.22
CA ALA A 101 -22.10 -6.66 -0.31
C ALA A 101 -22.42 -8.07 -0.86
N ARG A 102 -21.75 -8.47 -1.94
CA ARG A 102 -21.96 -9.77 -2.59
C ARG A 102 -21.72 -10.96 -1.65
N TYR A 103 -20.67 -10.90 -0.83
CA TYR A 103 -20.25 -12.03 0.02
C TYR A 103 -20.66 -11.91 1.49
N PHE A 104 -20.88 -10.71 2.03
CA PHE A 104 -21.04 -10.49 3.47
C PHE A 104 -22.31 -9.71 3.89
N ALA A 105 -23.19 -9.31 2.97
CA ALA A 105 -24.37 -8.49 3.27
C ALA A 105 -25.32 -9.01 4.37
N ARG A 106 -25.33 -10.31 4.66
CA ARG A 106 -26.18 -10.90 5.73
C ARG A 106 -25.48 -11.09 7.07
N HIS A 107 -24.15 -11.05 7.11
CA HIS A 107 -23.36 -11.45 8.27
C HIS A 107 -22.76 -10.25 9.04
N GLN A 108 -22.74 -9.07 8.42
CA GLN A 108 -22.14 -7.86 9.01
C GLN A 108 -23.19 -6.76 9.12
N ALA A 109 -23.90 -6.76 10.24
CA ALA A 109 -24.82 -5.70 10.61
C ALA A 109 -24.06 -4.40 10.95
N GLY A 110 -23.46 -3.76 9.94
CA GLY A 110 -22.76 -2.47 10.06
C GLY A 110 -21.37 -2.50 10.72
N LYS A 111 -20.81 -3.69 10.99
CA LYS A 111 -19.47 -3.80 11.58
C LYS A 111 -18.37 -3.44 10.58
N PHE A 112 -17.56 -2.45 10.93
CA PHE A 112 -16.43 -2.02 10.12
C PHE A 112 -15.20 -2.90 10.35
N LEU A 113 -14.35 -3.06 9.33
CA LEU A 113 -13.13 -3.86 9.42
C LEU A 113 -12.23 -3.49 10.61
N TYR A 114 -12.12 -2.19 10.94
CA TYR A 114 -11.37 -1.72 12.10
C TYR A 114 -11.92 -2.20 13.46
N GLU A 115 -13.23 -2.41 13.57
CA GLU A 115 -13.84 -2.95 14.79
C GLU A 115 -13.50 -4.43 14.92
N GLU A 116 -13.61 -5.19 13.83
CA GLU A 116 -13.22 -6.60 13.77
C GLU A 116 -11.73 -6.79 14.08
N MET A 117 -10.85 -5.93 13.56
CA MET A 117 -9.42 -5.93 13.89
C MET A 117 -9.18 -5.75 15.39
N ARG A 118 -9.88 -4.80 16.02
CA ARG A 118 -9.77 -4.57 17.47
C ARG A 118 -10.32 -5.73 18.28
N ASP A 119 -11.44 -6.30 17.87
CA ASP A 119 -12.05 -7.43 18.56
C ASP A 119 -11.10 -8.64 18.54
N VAL A 120 -10.55 -9.00 17.37
CA VAL A 120 -9.59 -10.10 17.23
C VAL A 120 -8.30 -9.83 18.03
N LEU A 121 -7.77 -8.61 18.03
CA LEU A 121 -6.55 -8.29 18.81
C LEU A 121 -6.73 -8.42 20.33
N ARG A 122 -7.96 -8.29 20.83
CA ARG A 122 -8.28 -8.49 22.27
C ARG A 122 -8.48 -9.96 22.64
N GLU A 123 -8.57 -10.86 21.66
CA GLU A 123 -8.67 -12.29 21.94
C GLU A 123 -7.41 -12.80 22.66
N PRO A 124 -7.53 -13.79 23.57
CA PRO A 124 -6.40 -14.33 24.30
C PRO A 124 -5.42 -15.10 23.40
N SER A 125 -5.90 -15.65 22.29
CA SER A 125 -5.11 -16.40 21.31
C SER A 125 -5.66 -16.18 19.90
N PRO A 126 -5.40 -15.00 19.29
CA PRO A 126 -5.83 -14.71 17.94
C PRO A 126 -5.03 -15.53 16.92
N ASP A 127 -5.68 -15.90 15.82
CA ASP A 127 -5.02 -16.61 14.72
C ASP A 127 -4.07 -15.66 13.96
N LEU A 128 -2.79 -16.02 13.84
CA LEU A 128 -1.80 -15.17 13.15
C LEU A 128 -2.10 -15.02 11.66
N CYS A 129 -2.81 -15.95 11.01
CA CYS A 129 -3.23 -15.79 9.62
C CYS A 129 -4.13 -14.55 9.48
N VAL A 130 -5.09 -14.40 10.39
CA VAL A 130 -6.02 -13.27 10.41
C VAL A 130 -5.26 -11.97 10.72
N LEU A 131 -4.41 -11.98 11.75
CA LEU A 131 -3.59 -10.81 12.07
C LEU A 131 -2.67 -10.40 10.93
N THR A 132 -2.08 -11.37 10.22
CA THR A 132 -1.21 -11.12 9.07
C THR A 132 -1.99 -10.42 7.97
N VAL A 133 -3.18 -10.91 7.59
CA VAL A 133 -3.99 -10.26 6.55
C VAL A 133 -4.44 -8.86 6.97
N TYR A 134 -4.87 -8.67 8.21
CA TYR A 134 -5.20 -7.33 8.72
C TYR A 134 -4.00 -6.38 8.64
N HIS A 135 -2.81 -6.85 9.01
CA HIS A 135 -1.59 -6.08 8.86
C HIS A 135 -1.31 -5.72 7.40
N ARG A 136 -1.35 -6.69 6.48
CA ARG A 136 -1.09 -6.44 5.05
C ARG A 136 -2.09 -5.45 4.45
N VAL A 137 -3.37 -5.56 4.80
CA VAL A 137 -4.42 -4.64 4.35
C VAL A 137 -4.11 -3.20 4.77
N LEU A 138 -3.65 -2.99 6.01
CA LEU A 138 -3.23 -1.65 6.46
C LEU A 138 -1.92 -1.19 5.79
N MET A 139 -0.95 -2.08 5.55
CA MET A 139 0.28 -1.74 4.84
C MET A 139 0.05 -1.40 3.37
N LEU A 140 -0.96 -2.01 2.75
CA LEU A 140 -1.42 -1.68 1.41
C LEU A 140 -2.25 -0.39 1.37
N GLY A 141 -2.43 0.26 2.52
CA GLY A 141 -3.01 1.60 2.61
C GLY A 141 -4.53 1.62 2.63
N PHE A 142 -5.16 0.58 3.18
CA PHE A 142 -6.58 0.63 3.53
C PHE A 142 -6.86 1.78 4.52
N LEU A 143 -7.86 2.60 4.21
CA LEU A 143 -8.28 3.77 4.96
C LEU A 143 -9.55 3.51 5.77
N GLY A 144 -10.53 2.85 5.16
CA GLY A 144 -11.86 2.61 5.70
C GLY A 144 -12.54 3.91 6.15
N ARG A 145 -12.75 4.04 7.46
CA ARG A 145 -13.42 5.21 8.05
C ARG A 145 -12.51 6.43 8.22
N TYR A 146 -11.20 6.28 8.01
CA TYR A 146 -10.23 7.34 8.23
C TYR A 146 -9.93 8.09 6.93
N SER A 147 -9.62 9.39 7.04
CA SER A 147 -9.31 10.23 5.87
C SER A 147 -7.87 10.09 5.39
N GLU A 148 -6.95 9.70 6.28
CA GLU A 148 -5.52 9.63 6.01
C GLU A 148 -4.85 8.45 6.71
N THR A 149 -3.73 7.98 6.15
CA THR A 149 -2.99 6.84 6.70
C THR A 149 -2.29 7.14 8.02
N THR A 150 -2.07 8.43 8.33
CA THR A 150 -1.39 8.94 9.53
C THR A 150 -2.32 9.15 10.71
N ASP A 151 -3.61 8.80 10.59
CA ASP A 151 -4.56 8.92 11.69
C ASP A 151 -4.04 8.19 12.96
N PRO A 152 -4.05 8.83 14.13
CA PRO A 152 -3.50 8.24 15.35
C PRO A 152 -4.12 6.91 15.76
N GLU A 153 -5.45 6.74 15.60
CA GLU A 153 -6.12 5.48 15.97
C GLU A 153 -5.73 4.35 15.01
N ARG A 154 -5.60 4.68 13.71
CA ARG A 154 -5.11 3.74 12.71
C ARG A 154 -3.68 3.34 13.01
N GLN A 155 -2.81 4.28 13.36
CA GLN A 155 -1.41 4.01 13.65
C GLN A 155 -1.25 3.13 14.89
N GLN A 156 -2.03 3.35 15.95
CA GLN A 156 -2.04 2.47 17.13
C GLN A 156 -2.37 1.01 16.77
N LEU A 157 -3.30 0.82 15.84
CA LEU A 157 -3.68 -0.51 15.38
C LEU A 157 -2.56 -1.17 14.55
N VAL A 158 -1.92 -0.39 13.68
CA VAL A 158 -0.74 -0.82 12.92
C VAL A 158 0.38 -1.26 13.87
N ASP A 159 0.66 -0.47 14.90
CA ASP A 159 1.71 -0.76 15.88
C ASP A 159 1.39 -2.03 16.67
N ALA A 160 0.14 -2.20 17.13
CA ALA A 160 -0.30 -3.41 17.80
C ALA A 160 -0.21 -4.67 16.91
N LEU A 161 -0.41 -4.53 15.60
CA LEU A 161 -0.21 -5.63 14.64
C LEU A 161 1.28 -5.90 14.37
N ASN A 162 2.11 -4.86 14.28
CA ASN A 162 3.57 -4.99 14.11
C ASN A 162 4.24 -5.78 15.24
N GLU A 163 3.71 -5.68 16.48
CA GLU A 163 4.21 -6.45 17.62
C GLU A 163 3.96 -7.96 17.50
N ARG A 164 2.97 -8.38 16.71
CA ARG A 164 2.48 -9.77 16.65
C ARG A 164 2.75 -10.46 15.32
N VAL A 165 2.84 -9.68 14.23
CA VAL A 165 2.95 -10.20 12.87
C VAL A 165 4.41 -10.07 12.41
N PRO A 166 5.05 -11.16 11.96
CA PRO A 166 6.39 -11.06 11.41
C PRO A 166 6.39 -10.20 10.13
N PRO A 167 7.52 -9.49 9.86
CA PRO A 167 7.70 -8.83 8.58
C PRO A 167 7.43 -9.79 7.42
N LEU A 168 6.93 -9.26 6.31
CA LEU A 168 6.72 -10.03 5.08
C LEU A 168 8.03 -10.74 4.70
N ALA A 169 8.04 -12.06 4.79
CA ALA A 169 9.17 -12.87 4.37
C ALA A 169 9.13 -12.98 2.84
N LEU A 170 9.95 -12.17 2.18
CA LEU A 170 10.21 -12.33 0.76
C LEU A 170 11.27 -13.42 0.61
N ASP A 171 10.88 -14.60 0.11
CA ASP A 171 11.79 -15.73 -0.14
C ASP A 171 12.93 -15.37 -1.12
N GLN A 172 12.78 -14.26 -1.84
CA GLN A 172 13.84 -13.62 -2.59
C GLN A 172 14.34 -12.41 -1.81
N ALA A 173 15.62 -12.43 -1.44
CA ALA A 173 16.36 -11.22 -1.13
C ALA A 173 16.36 -10.36 -2.39
N LEU A 174 15.31 -9.57 -2.58
CA LEU A 174 15.36 -8.44 -3.50
C LEU A 174 16.60 -7.65 -3.07
N PRO A 175 17.56 -7.39 -3.98
CA PRO A 175 18.58 -6.40 -3.71
C PRO A 175 17.86 -5.05 -3.69
N THR A 176 17.21 -4.76 -2.58
CA THR A 176 16.68 -3.45 -2.30
C THR A 176 17.89 -2.53 -2.18
N LEU A 177 18.26 -1.90 -3.30
CA LEU A 177 19.05 -0.67 -3.33
C LEU A 177 18.34 0.48 -2.59
N ILE A 178 17.18 0.22 -2.01
CA ILE A 178 16.46 1.10 -1.11
C ILE A 178 16.57 0.52 0.29
N ASP A 179 17.64 0.90 0.97
CA ASP A 179 17.71 0.81 2.41
C ASP A 179 16.63 1.72 3.02
N ALA A 180 15.46 1.15 3.30
CA ALA A 180 14.36 1.86 3.96
C ALA A 180 14.66 2.20 5.44
N ARG A 181 15.86 1.86 5.96
CA ARG A 181 16.36 2.35 7.25
C ARG A 181 17.16 3.65 7.17
N GLY A 182 17.25 4.29 6.00
CA GLY A 182 18.20 5.37 5.78
C GLY A 182 17.66 6.63 5.10
N ARG A 183 16.35 6.94 5.13
CA ARG A 183 15.91 8.30 4.76
C ARG A 183 16.15 9.24 5.94
N GLY A 184 17.42 9.58 6.19
CA GLY A 184 17.75 10.74 6.99
C GLY A 184 16.95 11.94 6.47
N PRO A 185 16.43 12.82 7.34
CA PRO A 185 15.61 13.94 6.91
C PRO A 185 16.38 14.73 5.85
N VAL A 186 15.81 14.85 4.65
CA VAL A 186 16.34 15.77 3.64
C VAL A 186 16.45 17.13 4.32
N PRO A 187 17.66 17.71 4.41
CA PRO A 187 17.89 18.93 5.17
C PRO A 187 16.89 20.00 4.74
N ALA A 188 16.21 20.64 5.70
CA ALA A 188 15.10 21.56 5.41
C ALA A 188 15.50 22.71 4.47
N TRP A 189 16.79 23.09 4.42
CA TRP A 189 17.31 24.11 3.50
C TRP A 189 17.22 23.74 2.01
N LEU A 190 17.22 22.44 1.66
CA LEU A 190 17.02 21.96 0.28
C LEU A 190 15.56 22.04 -0.18
N ARG A 191 14.62 22.13 0.78
CA ARG A 191 13.18 22.31 0.53
C ARG A 191 12.74 23.78 0.58
N ALA A 192 13.66 24.72 0.78
CA ALA A 192 13.34 26.14 0.82
C ALA A 192 13.14 26.67 -0.63
N PRO A 193 11.93 27.11 -1.02
CA PRO A 193 11.67 27.64 -2.37
C PRO A 193 12.53 28.88 -2.67
N LEU A 194 12.91 29.64 -1.64
CA LEU A 194 13.79 30.80 -1.74
C LEU A 194 15.19 30.45 -2.24
N LEU A 195 15.73 29.28 -1.88
CA LEU A 195 17.06 28.86 -2.35
C LEU A 195 17.05 28.59 -3.85
N HIS A 196 16.02 27.90 -4.34
CA HIS A 196 15.82 27.65 -5.76
C HIS A 196 15.64 28.95 -6.55
N LEU A 197 14.88 29.91 -6.03
CA LEU A 197 14.71 31.23 -6.64
C LEU A 197 16.02 32.02 -6.70
N LEU A 198 16.86 31.96 -5.66
CA LEU A 198 18.17 32.61 -5.65
C LEU A 198 19.13 31.97 -6.65
N VAL A 199 19.16 30.64 -6.76
CA VAL A 199 19.99 29.94 -7.75
C VAL A 199 19.57 30.30 -9.17
N VAL A 200 18.26 30.25 -9.47
CA VAL A 200 17.73 30.62 -10.79
C VAL A 200 18.02 32.08 -11.10
N GLY A 201 17.81 32.99 -10.15
CA GLY A 201 18.13 34.41 -10.31
C GLY A 201 19.62 34.66 -10.58
N GLY A 202 20.50 33.97 -9.86
CA GLY A 202 21.95 34.06 -10.06
C GLY A 202 22.39 33.56 -11.43
N LEU A 203 21.83 32.43 -11.90
CA LEU A 203 22.11 31.90 -13.23
C LEU A 203 21.66 32.86 -14.34
N LEU A 204 20.46 33.46 -14.20
CA LEU A 204 19.95 34.43 -15.16
C LEU A 204 20.81 35.71 -15.21
N ALA A 205 21.21 36.23 -14.04
CA ALA A 205 22.07 37.41 -13.97
C ALA A 205 23.47 37.14 -14.55
N GLY A 206 24.05 35.97 -14.26
CA GLY A 206 25.34 35.56 -14.82
C GLY A 206 25.27 35.39 -16.34
N LEU A 207 24.22 34.75 -16.85
CA LEU A 207 24.00 34.60 -18.29
C LEU A 207 23.81 35.96 -18.97
N TRP A 208 23.04 36.86 -18.35
CA TRP A 208 22.84 38.22 -18.85
C TRP A 208 24.16 38.99 -18.95
N TRP A 209 24.97 38.99 -17.88
CA TRP A 209 26.26 39.67 -17.88
C TRP A 209 27.21 39.08 -18.93
N LEU A 210 27.24 37.75 -19.07
CA LEU A 210 28.06 37.11 -20.10
C LEU A 210 27.63 37.57 -21.49
N LEU A 211 26.33 37.53 -21.81
CA LEU A 211 25.81 38.01 -23.08
C LEU A 211 26.13 39.48 -23.33
N ASP A 212 25.94 40.34 -22.33
CA ASP A 212 26.19 41.78 -22.42
C ASP A 212 27.66 42.10 -22.65
N SER A 213 28.57 41.41 -21.96
CA SER A 213 30.01 41.58 -22.14
C SER A 213 30.49 41.11 -23.52
N HIS A 214 29.92 40.03 -24.06
CA HIS A 214 30.20 39.59 -25.43
C HIS A 214 29.62 40.55 -26.48
N LEU A 215 28.40 41.06 -26.26
CA LEU A 215 27.76 42.01 -27.16
C LEU A 215 28.52 43.34 -27.21
N THR A 216 28.93 43.87 -26.06
CA THR A 216 29.73 45.10 -25.98
C THR A 216 31.10 44.94 -26.64
N ALA A 217 31.77 43.79 -26.46
CA ALA A 217 33.02 43.49 -27.14
C ALA A 217 32.85 43.40 -28.67
N LEU A 218 31.78 42.77 -29.16
CA LEU A 218 31.48 42.66 -30.59
C LEU A 218 31.14 44.02 -31.21
N VAL A 219 30.33 44.84 -30.53
CA VAL A 219 29.99 46.20 -30.99
C VAL A 219 31.24 47.08 -31.06
N ALA A 220 32.11 47.00 -30.05
CA ALA A 220 33.37 47.74 -30.05
C ALA A 220 34.26 47.34 -31.24
N SER A 221 34.36 46.03 -31.55
CA SER A 221 35.15 45.55 -32.69
C SER A 221 34.61 46.04 -34.04
N LEU A 222 33.28 46.05 -34.23
CA LEU A 222 32.64 46.51 -35.47
C LEU A 222 32.71 48.03 -35.68
N LEU A 223 32.79 48.81 -34.59
CA LEU A 223 32.98 50.25 -34.67
C LEU A 223 34.43 50.63 -35.00
N ILE A 224 35.39 49.84 -34.52
CA ILE A 224 36.82 50.03 -34.82
C ILE A 224 37.14 49.68 -36.28
N GLU A 225 36.47 48.68 -36.86
CA GLU A 225 36.69 48.27 -38.25
C GLU A 225 36.05 49.22 -39.29
N ARG A 226 35.17 50.14 -38.85
CA ARG A 226 34.50 51.15 -39.69
C ARG A 226 35.18 52.53 -39.69
N VAL A 227 36.25 52.74 -38.93
CA VAL A 227 37.06 53.97 -38.89
C VAL A 227 38.36 53.73 -39.65
#